data_AF-A0A2E8RAF4-F1
#
_entry.id   AF-A0A2E8RAF4-F1
#
_cell.length_a   1.000
_cell.length_b   1.000
_cell.length_c   1.000
_cell.angle_alpha   90.00
_cell.angle_beta   90.00
_cell.angle_gamma   90.00
#
_symmetry.space_group_name_H-M   'P 1'
#
loop_
_entity.id
_entity.type
_entity.pdbx_description
1 polymer ?
#
loop_
_entity_poly.entity_id
_entity_poly.type
_entity_poly.pdbx_seq_one_letter_code
_entity_poly.pdbx_strand_id
1 'polypeptide(L)'
;MGFDGSSIEGYARVDERDLYVLPDPNTFTILPWRPKPNAVARMFCDIITPDEKPFEGDSRNVLRSNLKKASDLGFTFYVAPELEHFYFHSAQSTKLIDSGGYFDQHTSESGTELRRETILTLEALGIPVESSHHEAAPSQHEIDLRYTDAFTMADTVMTYKSVVKEIAATHGFYASFMPKPIFGENGNGMHTHMSLFNGDENAFLNKNNPNQLSDIGKQFCAGLLKHAREITLVTNQWVNSYKRLVPSYEAPTYISWAEVNRSDLIRIPSYKKDRPNSRRIEYRAPDPACNPYLTFSVILAAGLEGIQNEYILPESPHISVDLMTNNQRKEAGIETLPTNLWEAIQITENSELVRNTLGETAFNVFIENKKIEWESYSAQISDFEIRKYLPSL
;
A
#
# COMPACT_ATOMS: atom_id res chain seq x y z
N MET A 1 16.78 -15.26 -18.53
CA MET A 1 15.84 -16.16 -19.25
C MET A 1 14.92 -15.28 -20.08
N GLY A 2 14.74 -15.57 -21.37
CA GLY A 2 13.83 -14.77 -22.21
C GLY A 2 12.38 -15.06 -21.89
N PHE A 3 11.52 -14.04 -21.97
CA PHE A 3 10.07 -14.19 -21.86
C PHE A 3 9.38 -13.13 -22.73
N ASP A 4 8.12 -13.40 -23.07
CA ASP A 4 7.31 -12.46 -23.83
C ASP A 4 6.84 -11.30 -22.94
N GLY A 5 7.42 -10.12 -23.15
CA GLY A 5 7.04 -8.90 -22.43
C GLY A 5 5.58 -8.50 -22.65
N SER A 6 4.98 -8.87 -23.79
CA SER A 6 3.58 -8.57 -24.10
C SER A 6 2.59 -9.42 -23.31
N SER A 7 3.07 -10.51 -22.68
CA SER A 7 2.29 -11.40 -21.82
C SER A 7 2.25 -10.95 -20.34
N ILE A 8 3.02 -9.94 -19.93
CA ILE A 8 2.84 -9.31 -18.61
C ILE A 8 1.59 -8.45 -18.67
N GLU A 9 0.66 -8.68 -17.74
CA GLU A 9 -0.62 -7.96 -17.69
C GLU A 9 -0.43 -6.44 -17.59
N GLY A 10 -0.63 -5.79 -18.74
CA GLY A 10 -0.89 -4.37 -18.94
C GLY A 10 -1.78 -4.28 -20.17
N TYR A 11 -3.03 -3.86 -20.00
CA TYR A 11 -4.00 -3.71 -21.09
C TYR A 11 -3.50 -2.81 -22.24
N ALA A 12 -2.69 -1.81 -21.91
CA ALA A 12 -1.97 -0.91 -22.81
C ALA A 12 -0.70 -1.59 -23.31
N ARG A 13 -0.82 -2.33 -24.42
CA ARG A 13 0.30 -2.98 -25.09
C ARG A 13 1.18 -1.94 -25.76
N VAL A 14 2.42 -1.83 -25.30
CA VAL A 14 3.45 -1.03 -25.97
C VAL A 14 4.50 -2.00 -26.50
N ASP A 15 4.25 -2.47 -27.73
CA ASP A 15 5.25 -3.14 -28.59
C ASP A 15 5.67 -4.55 -28.13
N GLU A 16 5.61 -5.54 -29.03
CA GLU A 16 6.12 -6.90 -28.77
C GLU A 16 7.65 -6.84 -28.71
N ARG A 17 8.19 -6.69 -27.50
CA ARG A 17 9.64 -6.67 -27.26
C ARG A 17 10.07 -7.90 -26.48
N ASP A 18 11.12 -8.55 -26.97
CA ASP A 18 11.82 -9.58 -26.22
C ASP A 18 12.40 -8.95 -24.94
N LEU A 19 12.02 -9.49 -23.78
CA LEU A 19 12.55 -9.09 -22.49
C LEU A 19 13.20 -10.29 -21.81
N TYR A 20 14.10 -10.00 -20.88
CA TYR A 20 14.81 -11.02 -20.13
C TYR A 20 14.61 -10.81 -18.64
N VAL A 21 14.35 -11.90 -17.92
CA VAL A 21 14.44 -11.91 -16.46
C VAL A 21 15.87 -12.22 -16.03
N LEU A 22 16.41 -11.38 -15.15
CA LEU A 22 17.69 -11.52 -14.48
C LEU A 22 17.46 -11.84 -13.00
N PRO A 23 17.67 -13.09 -12.54
CA PRO A 23 17.45 -13.47 -11.15
C PRO A 23 18.42 -12.78 -10.19
N ASP A 24 17.91 -12.27 -9.08
CA ASP A 24 18.69 -11.69 -7.99
C ASP A 24 19.03 -12.80 -6.96
N PRO A 25 20.29 -13.26 -6.88
CA PRO A 25 20.66 -14.37 -6.02
C PRO A 25 20.51 -14.06 -4.52
N ASN A 26 20.51 -12.78 -4.13
CA ASN A 26 20.32 -12.39 -2.72
C ASN A 26 18.89 -12.65 -2.23
N THR A 27 17.96 -12.90 -3.15
CA THR A 27 16.56 -13.16 -2.85
C THR A 27 16.18 -14.64 -2.90
N PHE A 28 17.17 -15.53 -3.02
CA PHE A 28 16.94 -16.97 -3.06
C PHE A 28 16.29 -17.47 -1.77
N THR A 29 15.16 -18.15 -1.91
CA THR A 29 14.51 -18.82 -0.77
C THR A 29 13.81 -20.12 -1.20
N ILE A 30 13.83 -21.11 -0.31
CA ILE A 30 13.12 -22.38 -0.50
C ILE A 30 11.70 -22.21 0.06
N LEU A 31 10.68 -22.57 -0.73
CA LEU A 31 9.29 -22.41 -0.34
C LEU A 31 8.88 -23.51 0.66
N PRO A 32 8.58 -23.17 1.93
CA PRO A 32 8.35 -24.16 2.98
C PRO A 32 7.04 -24.95 2.82
N TRP A 33 6.07 -24.43 2.08
CA TRP A 33 4.80 -25.12 1.78
C TRP A 33 4.91 -26.14 0.64
N ARG A 34 6.06 -26.26 -0.02
CA ARG A 34 6.28 -27.26 -1.08
C ARG A 34 6.94 -28.51 -0.50
N PRO A 35 6.58 -29.71 -0.99
CA PRO A 35 7.18 -30.96 -0.50
C PRO A 35 8.71 -30.95 -0.59
N LYS A 36 9.39 -31.51 0.42
CA LYS A 36 10.86 -31.62 0.43
C LYS A 36 11.41 -32.43 -0.77
N PRO A 37 10.82 -33.59 -1.14
CA PRO A 37 11.10 -34.19 -2.44
C PRO A 37 10.53 -33.27 -3.53
N ASN A 38 11.38 -32.78 -4.44
CA ASN A 38 11.05 -31.75 -5.43
C ASN A 38 10.77 -30.36 -4.82
N ALA A 39 11.58 -29.98 -3.83
CA ALA A 39 11.54 -28.65 -3.25
C ALA A 39 11.60 -27.56 -4.33
N VAL A 40 10.76 -26.54 -4.18
CA VAL A 40 10.72 -25.37 -5.06
C VAL A 40 11.44 -24.24 -4.37
N ALA A 41 12.33 -23.57 -5.10
CA ALA A 41 12.91 -22.32 -4.68
C ALA A 41 12.44 -21.18 -5.58
N ARG A 42 12.50 -19.96 -5.09
CA ARG A 42 12.24 -18.75 -5.87
C ARG A 42 13.38 -17.75 -5.72
N MET A 43 13.48 -16.86 -6.69
CA MET A 43 14.25 -15.61 -6.63
C MET A 43 13.38 -14.51 -7.25
N PHE A 44 13.45 -13.30 -6.72
CA PHE A 44 13.00 -12.12 -7.45
C PHE A 44 13.93 -11.88 -8.63
N CYS A 45 13.38 -11.27 -9.68
CA CYS A 45 14.12 -10.99 -10.90
C CYS A 45 13.96 -9.52 -11.25
N ASP A 46 15.00 -8.95 -11.84
CA ASP A 46 14.92 -7.68 -12.57
C ASP A 46 14.58 -7.96 -14.03
N ILE A 47 13.88 -7.02 -14.66
CA ILE A 47 13.61 -7.08 -16.09
C ILE A 47 14.66 -6.26 -16.84
N ILE A 48 15.30 -6.88 -17.82
CA ILE A 48 16.28 -6.24 -18.70
C ILE A 48 15.89 -6.37 -20.16
N THR A 49 16.33 -5.40 -20.95
CA THR A 49 16.18 -5.37 -22.40
C THR A 49 17.23 -6.26 -23.10
N PRO A 50 17.09 -6.53 -24.42
CA PRO A 50 18.08 -7.31 -25.18
C PRO A 50 19.48 -6.68 -25.21
N ASP A 51 19.60 -5.37 -25.00
CA ASP A 51 20.87 -4.65 -24.84
C ASP A 51 21.36 -4.58 -23.38
N GLU A 52 20.85 -5.47 -22.52
CA GLU A 52 21.23 -5.64 -21.10
C GLU A 52 21.01 -4.40 -20.22
N LYS A 53 20.13 -3.48 -20.63
CA LYS A 53 19.75 -2.32 -19.82
C LYS A 53 18.56 -2.65 -18.92
N PRO A 54 18.45 -2.05 -17.72
CA PRO A 54 17.24 -2.15 -16.91
C PRO A 54 16.02 -1.65 -17.70
N PHE A 55 14.95 -2.44 -17.70
CA PHE A 55 13.70 -2.04 -18.34
C PHE A 55 13.02 -0.94 -17.52
N GLU A 56 12.67 0.17 -18.16
CA GLU A 56 12.06 1.33 -17.49
C GLU A 56 10.66 1.04 -16.94
N GLY A 57 9.95 0.05 -17.51
CA GLY A 57 8.63 -0.38 -17.04
C GLY A 57 8.67 -1.33 -15.83
N ASP A 58 9.85 -1.78 -15.39
CA ASP A 58 9.98 -2.66 -14.23
C ASP A 58 9.77 -1.90 -12.92
N SER A 59 8.67 -2.20 -12.22
CA SER A 59 8.35 -1.57 -10.93
C SER A 59 9.45 -1.74 -9.87
N ARG A 60 10.18 -2.87 -9.89
CA ARG A 60 11.30 -3.10 -8.95
C ARG A 60 12.45 -2.15 -9.25
N ASN A 61 12.75 -1.93 -10.53
CA ASN A 61 13.73 -0.94 -10.98
C ASN A 61 13.31 0.51 -10.68
N VAL A 62 12.02 0.83 -10.80
CA VAL A 62 11.46 2.14 -10.39
C VAL A 62 11.74 2.42 -8.91
N LEU A 63 11.48 1.45 -8.03
CA LEU A 63 11.79 1.61 -6.59
C LEU A 63 13.28 1.78 -6.35
N ARG A 64 14.12 0.92 -6.96
CA ARG A 64 15.58 1.02 -6.85
C ARG A 64 16.09 2.42 -7.21
N SER A 65 15.59 2.99 -8.30
CA SER A 65 15.98 4.31 -8.79
C SER A 65 15.60 5.42 -7.82
N ASN A 66 14.40 5.36 -7.21
CA ASN A 66 13.97 6.37 -6.24
C ASN A 66 14.67 6.22 -4.88
N LEU A 67 14.99 4.99 -4.44
CA LEU A 67 15.81 4.77 -3.25
C LEU A 67 17.23 5.30 -3.43
N LYS A 68 17.79 5.23 -4.64
CA LYS A 68 19.06 5.87 -4.94
C LYS A 68 18.99 7.39 -4.71
N LYS A 69 17.91 8.07 -5.11
CA LYS A 69 17.73 9.52 -4.86
C LYS A 69 17.75 9.83 -3.35
N ALA A 70 17.08 9.00 -2.52
CA ALA A 70 17.15 9.16 -1.06
C ALA A 70 18.57 8.94 -0.53
N SER A 71 19.26 7.91 -1.02
CA SER A 71 20.65 7.60 -0.63
C SER A 71 21.63 8.70 -1.02
N ASP A 72 21.45 9.34 -2.18
CA ASP A 72 22.26 10.47 -2.64
C ASP A 72 22.07 11.71 -1.74
N LEU A 73 20.94 11.80 -1.02
CA LEU A 73 20.68 12.80 0.04
C LEU A 73 21.15 12.35 1.43
N GLY A 74 21.77 11.16 1.55
CA GLY A 74 22.25 10.60 2.82
C GLY A 74 21.19 9.85 3.62
N PHE A 75 20.03 9.51 3.03
CA PHE A 75 18.96 8.81 3.72
C PHE A 75 18.82 7.34 3.33
N THR A 76 18.50 6.51 4.33
CA THR A 76 17.96 5.16 4.15
C THR A 76 16.46 5.18 4.47
N PHE A 77 15.64 4.63 3.58
CA PHE A 77 14.19 4.61 3.75
C PHE A 77 13.70 3.26 4.27
N TYR A 78 13.12 3.28 5.47
CA TYR A 78 12.55 2.12 6.14
C TYR A 78 11.03 2.19 6.14
N VAL A 79 10.38 1.05 5.87
CA VAL A 79 8.92 0.95 5.87
C VAL A 79 8.44 -0.32 6.59
N ALA A 80 7.25 -0.24 7.20
CA ALA A 80 6.48 -1.33 7.79
C ALA A 80 5.01 -1.18 7.39
N PRO A 81 4.56 -1.82 6.30
CA PRO A 81 3.16 -1.86 5.94
C PRO A 81 2.40 -2.85 6.84
N GLU A 82 1.23 -2.44 7.33
CA GLU A 82 0.24 -3.29 7.99
C GLU A 82 -0.72 -3.77 6.90
N LEU A 83 -0.73 -5.07 6.56
CA LEU A 83 -1.53 -5.60 5.45
C LEU A 83 -2.76 -6.33 5.97
N GLU A 84 -3.91 -5.67 5.85
CA GLU A 84 -5.19 -6.26 6.16
C GLU A 84 -5.67 -7.20 5.04
N HIS A 85 -6.32 -8.31 5.40
CA HIS A 85 -6.94 -9.22 4.44
C HIS A 85 -8.17 -9.92 5.00
N PHE A 86 -9.06 -10.35 4.11
CA PHE A 86 -10.19 -11.22 4.46
C PHE A 86 -9.91 -12.67 4.09
N TYR A 87 -10.46 -13.59 4.88
CA TYR A 87 -10.66 -14.98 4.45
C TYR A 87 -12.13 -15.22 4.06
N PHE A 88 -12.32 -15.98 2.99
CA PHE A 88 -13.61 -16.39 2.46
C PHE A 88 -13.65 -17.89 2.24
N HIS A 89 -14.84 -18.46 2.14
CA HIS A 89 -14.99 -19.87 1.74
C HIS A 89 -14.57 -20.14 0.28
N SER A 90 -14.65 -19.15 -0.61
CA SER A 90 -14.23 -19.31 -2.01
C SER A 90 -13.99 -17.97 -2.69
N ALA A 91 -13.37 -17.98 -3.86
CA ALA A 91 -13.15 -16.77 -4.67
C ALA A 91 -14.43 -16.23 -5.34
N GLN A 92 -15.53 -16.99 -5.32
CA GLN A 92 -16.78 -16.66 -6.01
C GLN A 92 -17.83 -16.03 -5.09
N SER A 93 -17.58 -15.94 -3.78
CA SER A 93 -18.54 -15.40 -2.83
C SER A 93 -17.86 -14.67 -1.69
N THR A 94 -18.55 -13.69 -1.11
CA THR A 94 -18.12 -12.98 0.10
C THR A 94 -18.54 -13.71 1.38
N LYS A 95 -18.74 -15.04 1.32
CA LYS A 95 -19.13 -15.83 2.49
C LYS A 95 -17.94 -15.95 3.45
N LEU A 96 -18.06 -15.26 4.58
CA LEU A 96 -17.09 -15.17 5.67
C LEU A 96 -16.89 -16.52 6.37
N ILE A 97 -15.70 -16.74 6.93
CA ILE A 97 -15.35 -17.99 7.63
C ILE A 97 -15.54 -17.89 9.15
N ASP A 98 -15.66 -16.67 9.68
CA ASP A 98 -15.98 -16.40 11.08
C ASP A 98 -16.78 -15.08 11.23
N SER A 99 -17.14 -14.76 12.48
CA SER A 99 -17.88 -13.55 12.85
C SER A 99 -17.16 -12.68 13.89
N GLY A 100 -15.81 -12.73 13.93
CA GLY A 100 -15.02 -11.99 14.93
C GLY A 100 -15.04 -10.49 14.77
N GLY A 101 -14.66 -9.78 15.82
CA GLY A 101 -14.33 -8.37 15.79
C GLY A 101 -12.90 -8.08 16.20
N TYR A 102 -12.61 -6.78 16.36
CA TYR A 102 -11.27 -6.29 16.65
C TYR A 102 -10.69 -6.91 17.92
N PHE A 103 -9.50 -7.54 17.79
CA PHE A 103 -8.81 -8.24 18.88
C PHE A 103 -9.56 -9.42 19.52
N ASP A 104 -10.60 -9.94 18.87
CA ASP A 104 -11.31 -11.11 19.37
C ASP A 104 -10.42 -12.36 19.38
N GLN A 105 -10.39 -13.03 20.52
CA GLN A 105 -9.68 -14.30 20.74
C GLN A 105 -10.60 -15.52 20.64
N HIS A 106 -11.92 -15.30 20.58
CA HIS A 106 -12.95 -16.34 20.71
C HIS A 106 -13.61 -16.75 19.38
N THR A 107 -12.99 -16.43 18.24
CA THR A 107 -13.49 -16.88 16.94
C THR A 107 -13.19 -18.36 16.69
N SER A 108 -14.11 -19.02 15.98
CA SER A 108 -14.00 -20.41 15.50
C SER A 108 -12.60 -20.78 15.01
N GLU A 109 -12.16 -22.02 15.29
CA GLU A 109 -10.80 -22.56 15.14
C GLU A 109 -10.03 -22.13 13.87
N SER A 110 -10.71 -21.91 12.74
CA SER A 110 -10.08 -21.71 11.42
C SER A 110 -9.30 -20.40 11.25
N GLY A 111 -9.86 -19.23 11.59
CA GLY A 111 -9.20 -17.95 11.33
C GLY A 111 -7.90 -17.77 12.14
N THR A 112 -7.91 -18.22 13.40
CA THR A 112 -6.74 -18.20 14.28
C THR A 112 -5.67 -19.18 13.82
N GLU A 113 -6.03 -20.39 13.39
CA GLU A 113 -5.04 -21.35 12.87
C GLU A 113 -4.42 -20.86 11.55
N LEU A 114 -5.21 -20.28 10.64
CA LEU A 114 -4.70 -19.68 9.41
C LEU A 114 -3.67 -18.57 9.68
N ARG A 115 -3.95 -17.66 10.63
CA ARG A 115 -2.99 -16.62 11.04
C ARG A 115 -1.73 -17.26 11.63
N ARG A 116 -1.88 -18.22 12.54
CA ARG A 116 -0.75 -18.92 13.17
C ARG A 116 0.14 -19.62 12.14
N GLU A 117 -0.42 -20.38 11.22
CA GLU A 117 0.37 -21.09 10.20
C GLU A 117 1.04 -20.14 9.22
N THR A 118 0.36 -19.04 8.87
CA THR A 118 0.96 -17.95 8.09
C THR A 118 2.19 -17.38 8.80
N ILE A 119 2.10 -17.08 10.09
CA ILE A 119 3.21 -16.55 10.89
C ILE A 119 4.39 -17.53 10.91
N LEU A 120 4.15 -18.80 11.22
CA LEU A 120 5.21 -19.82 11.24
C LEU A 120 5.87 -19.98 9.86
N THR A 121 5.09 -19.82 8.79
CA THR A 121 5.59 -19.90 7.42
C THR A 121 6.44 -18.68 7.06
N LEU A 122 6.05 -17.48 7.48
CA LEU A 122 6.83 -16.25 7.31
C LEU A 122 8.14 -16.32 8.10
N GLU A 123 8.11 -16.80 9.34
CA GLU A 123 9.31 -16.99 10.16
C GLU A 123 10.27 -18.00 9.52
N ALA A 124 9.76 -19.10 8.96
CA ALA A 124 10.56 -20.08 8.22
C ALA A 124 11.22 -19.48 6.95
N LEU A 125 10.63 -18.44 6.38
CA LEU A 125 11.20 -17.66 5.27
C LEU A 125 12.14 -16.54 5.72
N GLY A 126 12.36 -16.38 7.03
CA GLY A 126 13.19 -15.32 7.59
C GLY A 126 12.51 -13.94 7.64
N ILE A 127 11.17 -13.88 7.53
CA ILE A 127 10.39 -12.66 7.63
C ILE A 127 9.90 -12.50 9.08
N PRO A 128 10.45 -11.57 9.86
CA PRO A 128 10.06 -11.38 11.25
C PRO A 128 8.68 -10.72 11.38
N VAL A 129 7.79 -11.39 12.10
CA VAL A 129 6.46 -10.87 12.48
C VAL A 129 6.56 -10.13 13.81
N GLU A 130 5.86 -9.00 13.93
CA GLU A 130 5.77 -8.20 15.15
C GLU A 130 4.51 -8.55 15.96
N SER A 131 3.35 -8.62 15.29
CA SER A 131 2.05 -8.92 15.90
C SER A 131 1.07 -9.52 14.89
N SER A 132 -0.05 -10.03 15.39
CA SER A 132 -1.18 -10.45 14.56
C SER A 132 -2.47 -10.36 15.36
N HIS A 133 -3.58 -10.00 14.72
CA HIS A 133 -4.89 -9.96 15.37
C HIS A 133 -6.03 -10.13 14.36
N HIS A 134 -7.22 -10.31 14.93
CA HIS A 134 -8.46 -10.13 14.19
C HIS A 134 -8.73 -8.63 14.04
N GLU A 135 -9.18 -8.23 12.86
CA GLU A 135 -9.50 -6.83 12.53
C GLU A 135 -10.97 -6.49 12.85
N ALA A 136 -11.37 -5.25 12.59
CA ALA A 136 -12.68 -4.71 12.94
C ALA A 136 -13.85 -5.41 12.22
N ALA A 137 -13.70 -5.76 10.93
CA ALA A 137 -14.75 -6.48 10.21
C ALA A 137 -14.67 -8.00 10.44
N PRO A 138 -15.79 -8.72 10.35
CA PRO A 138 -15.78 -10.17 10.53
C PRO A 138 -14.97 -10.88 9.45
N SER A 139 -14.18 -11.89 9.84
CA SER A 139 -13.22 -12.59 8.98
C SER A 139 -12.10 -11.73 8.39
N GLN A 140 -11.89 -10.52 8.92
CA GLN A 140 -10.77 -9.66 8.58
C GLN A 140 -9.60 -9.90 9.55
N HIS A 141 -8.39 -9.88 9.02
CA HIS A 141 -7.19 -10.22 9.76
C HIS A 141 -6.04 -9.31 9.38
N GLU A 142 -5.13 -9.12 10.33
CA GLU A 142 -3.90 -8.37 10.15
C GLU A 142 -2.72 -9.15 10.76
N ILE A 143 -1.58 -9.12 10.07
CA ILE A 143 -0.30 -9.62 10.57
C ILE A 143 0.73 -8.52 10.29
N ASP A 144 1.29 -7.99 11.37
CA ASP A 144 2.27 -6.91 11.32
C ASP A 144 3.66 -7.46 11.14
N LEU A 145 4.39 -6.90 10.19
CA LEU A 145 5.77 -7.25 9.94
C LEU A 145 6.69 -6.22 10.60
N ARG A 146 7.87 -6.66 11.04
CA ARG A 146 8.89 -5.68 11.46
C ARG A 146 9.34 -4.84 10.27
N TYR A 147 9.64 -3.58 10.53
CA TYR A 147 10.18 -2.70 9.49
C TYR A 147 11.52 -3.20 8.96
N THR A 148 11.76 -2.96 7.68
CA THR A 148 13.07 -3.14 7.02
C THR A 148 13.20 -2.07 5.94
N ASP A 149 14.34 -2.03 5.25
CA ASP A 149 14.53 -1.12 4.11
C ASP A 149 13.42 -1.34 3.06
N ALA A 150 13.02 -0.27 2.37
CA ALA A 150 11.85 -0.31 1.51
C ALA A 150 11.99 -1.28 0.32
N PHE A 151 13.21 -1.57 -0.14
CA PHE A 151 13.43 -2.51 -1.25
C PHE A 151 13.13 -3.94 -0.80
N THR A 152 13.76 -4.36 0.30
CA THR A 152 13.51 -5.66 0.94
C THR A 152 12.05 -5.78 1.39
N MET A 153 11.46 -4.70 1.89
CA MET A 153 10.07 -4.72 2.32
C MET A 153 9.10 -4.89 1.14
N ALA A 154 9.38 -4.30 -0.03
CA ALA A 154 8.52 -4.51 -1.21
C ALA A 154 8.53 -5.98 -1.68
N ASP A 155 9.71 -6.61 -1.72
CA ASP A 155 9.88 -8.05 -1.96
C ASP A 155 9.13 -8.86 -0.86
N THR A 156 9.23 -8.43 0.39
CA THR A 156 8.54 -9.05 1.55
C THR A 156 7.03 -8.97 1.43
N VAL A 157 6.46 -7.84 1.00
CA VAL A 157 5.01 -7.67 0.78
C VAL A 157 4.50 -8.64 -0.28
N MET A 158 5.21 -8.79 -1.40
CA MET A 158 4.84 -9.75 -2.45
C MET A 158 4.87 -11.19 -1.94
N THR A 159 5.85 -11.49 -1.09
CA THR A 159 5.99 -12.79 -0.42
C THR A 159 4.83 -13.04 0.53
N TYR A 160 4.55 -12.08 1.41
CA TYR A 160 3.49 -12.13 2.41
C TYR A 160 2.14 -12.45 1.78
N LYS A 161 1.76 -11.71 0.72
CA LYS A 161 0.51 -11.94 -0.02
C LYS A 161 0.43 -13.36 -0.58
N SER A 162 1.55 -13.92 -1.04
CA SER A 162 1.62 -15.27 -1.57
C SER A 162 1.47 -16.33 -0.47
N VAL A 163 2.13 -16.13 0.68
CA VAL A 163 2.02 -17.03 1.84
C VAL A 163 0.58 -17.07 2.33
N VAL A 164 -0.02 -15.90 2.60
CA VAL A 164 -1.42 -15.81 3.08
C VAL A 164 -2.38 -16.54 2.16
N LYS A 165 -2.24 -16.38 0.83
CA LYS A 165 -3.07 -17.05 -0.16
C LYS A 165 -2.85 -18.57 -0.20
N GLU A 166 -1.60 -19.02 -0.15
CA GLU A 166 -1.26 -20.45 -0.19
C GLU A 166 -1.75 -21.18 1.06
N ILE A 167 -1.56 -20.58 2.24
CA ILE A 167 -2.04 -21.15 3.51
C ILE A 167 -3.57 -21.22 3.50
N ALA A 168 -4.26 -20.15 3.10
CA ALA A 168 -5.71 -20.20 2.94
C ALA A 168 -6.16 -21.32 1.98
N ALA A 169 -5.53 -21.43 0.82
CA ALA A 169 -5.86 -22.46 -0.18
C ALA A 169 -5.63 -23.89 0.34
N THR A 170 -4.55 -24.12 1.09
CA THR A 170 -4.22 -25.42 1.69
C THR A 170 -5.28 -25.87 2.70
N HIS A 171 -5.93 -24.92 3.36
CA HIS A 171 -7.04 -25.16 4.29
C HIS A 171 -8.43 -25.13 3.64
N GLY A 172 -8.51 -24.98 2.31
CA GLY A 172 -9.79 -24.94 1.59
C GLY A 172 -10.53 -23.61 1.70
N PHE A 173 -9.83 -22.53 2.03
CA PHE A 173 -10.33 -21.15 2.07
C PHE A 173 -9.69 -20.29 0.98
N TYR A 174 -10.14 -19.04 0.87
CA TYR A 174 -9.65 -18.06 -0.08
C TYR A 174 -9.28 -16.77 0.63
N ALA A 175 -8.03 -16.32 0.49
CA ALA A 175 -7.59 -15.04 1.02
C ALA A 175 -7.72 -13.92 -0.03
N SER A 176 -8.24 -12.77 0.39
CA SER A 176 -8.40 -11.60 -0.46
C SER A 176 -7.82 -10.34 0.17
N PHE A 177 -6.97 -9.66 -0.61
CA PHE A 177 -6.44 -8.33 -0.34
C PHE A 177 -7.26 -7.24 -1.05
N MET A 178 -8.46 -7.57 -1.55
CA MET A 178 -9.36 -6.63 -2.18
C MET A 178 -9.68 -5.47 -1.21
N PRO A 179 -9.61 -4.19 -1.62
CA PRO A 179 -9.74 -3.07 -0.68
C PRO A 179 -11.09 -3.00 0.02
N LYS A 180 -12.19 -3.32 -0.68
CA LYS A 180 -13.55 -3.29 -0.14
C LYS A 180 -14.36 -4.45 -0.71
N PRO A 181 -14.23 -5.66 -0.13
CA PRO A 181 -14.95 -6.83 -0.62
C PRO A 181 -16.43 -6.80 -0.23
N ILE A 182 -16.78 -6.16 0.90
CA ILE A 182 -18.15 -6.13 1.45
C ILE A 182 -18.61 -4.68 1.65
N PHE A 183 -19.81 -4.37 1.17
CA PHE A 183 -20.47 -3.10 1.46
C PHE A 183 -20.98 -3.09 2.90
N GLY A 184 -20.76 -1.99 3.63
CA GLY A 184 -21.25 -1.84 4.99
C GLY A 184 -20.25 -2.24 6.09
N GLU A 185 -19.15 -2.89 5.74
CA GLU A 185 -18.11 -3.37 6.66
C GLU A 185 -16.78 -2.62 6.45
N ASN A 186 -15.82 -2.72 7.38
CA ASN A 186 -14.46 -2.21 7.16
C ASN A 186 -13.81 -2.82 5.90
N GLY A 187 -12.89 -2.07 5.30
CA GLY A 187 -12.15 -2.51 4.10
C GLY A 187 -10.66 -2.66 4.41
N ASN A 188 -9.96 -3.44 3.61
CA ASN A 188 -8.53 -3.72 3.81
C ASN A 188 -7.65 -2.51 3.52
N GLY A 189 -6.97 -2.01 4.55
CA GLY A 189 -5.87 -1.06 4.45
C GLY A 189 -4.50 -1.70 4.23
N MET A 190 -3.57 -0.87 3.73
CA MET A 190 -2.14 -1.10 3.82
C MET A 190 -1.48 0.10 4.51
N HIS A 191 -1.75 0.28 5.81
CA HIS A 191 -1.19 1.41 6.55
C HIS A 191 0.32 1.33 6.53
N THR A 192 0.97 2.30 5.89
CA THR A 192 2.40 2.24 5.66
C THR A 192 3.10 3.11 6.67
N HIS A 193 3.71 2.49 7.67
CA HIS A 193 4.63 3.17 8.58
C HIS A 193 5.97 3.40 7.90
N MET A 194 6.55 4.57 8.07
CA MET A 194 7.78 4.94 7.38
C MET A 194 8.67 5.89 8.19
N SER A 195 9.97 5.80 7.91
CA SER A 195 11.00 6.62 8.54
C SER A 195 12.23 6.74 7.64
N LEU A 196 12.90 7.90 7.72
CA LEU A 196 14.22 8.10 7.12
C LEU A 196 15.30 8.01 8.19
N PHE A 197 16.42 7.41 7.84
CA PHE A 197 17.60 7.29 8.70
C PHE A 197 18.82 7.89 8.01
N ASN A 198 19.66 8.59 8.77
CA ASN A 198 20.97 9.04 8.33
C ASN A 198 22.02 8.25 9.14
N GLY A 199 22.65 7.25 8.51
CA GLY A 199 23.37 6.22 9.24
C GLY A 199 22.43 5.47 10.19
N ASP A 200 22.79 5.43 11.48
CA ASP A 200 22.01 4.77 12.52
C ASP A 200 20.98 5.71 13.21
N GLU A 201 20.95 6.99 12.83
CA GLU A 201 20.08 7.98 13.46
C GLU A 201 18.76 8.16 12.71
N ASN A 202 17.64 8.05 13.43
CA ASN A 202 16.32 8.32 12.88
C ASN A 202 16.16 9.82 12.59
N ALA A 203 16.11 10.18 11.32
CA ALA A 203 16.06 11.57 10.84
C ALA A 203 14.74 12.27 11.16
N PHE A 204 13.68 11.55 11.54
CA PHE A 204 12.39 12.13 11.95
C PHE A 204 12.35 12.50 13.44
N LEU A 205 13.30 12.04 14.25
CA LEU A 205 13.33 12.35 15.67
C LEU A 205 14.10 13.65 15.94
N ASN A 206 13.46 14.58 16.64
CA ASN A 206 14.18 15.66 17.32
C ASN A 206 13.68 15.77 18.76
N LYS A 207 14.52 15.36 19.73
CA LYS A 207 14.17 15.29 21.16
C LYS A 207 13.90 16.66 21.79
N ASN A 208 14.36 17.74 21.18
CA ASN A 208 14.22 19.10 21.70
C ASN A 208 12.91 19.77 21.26
N ASN A 209 12.24 19.24 20.23
CA ASN A 209 10.96 19.77 19.77
C ASN A 209 9.83 19.29 20.69
N PRO A 210 8.83 20.15 21.03
CA PRO A 210 7.71 19.76 21.90
C PRO A 210 6.95 18.52 21.41
N ASN A 211 6.77 18.41 20.09
CA ASN A 211 6.13 17.26 19.43
C ASN A 211 7.11 16.14 19.06
N GLN A 212 8.39 16.27 19.40
CA GLN A 212 9.44 15.30 19.12
C GLN A 212 9.58 14.91 17.63
N LEU A 213 9.13 15.77 16.72
CA LEU A 213 9.30 15.63 15.27
C LEU A 213 10.37 16.60 14.78
N SER A 214 11.37 16.11 14.06
CA SER A 214 12.37 16.94 13.40
C SER A 214 11.77 17.77 12.26
N ASP A 215 12.53 18.75 11.76
CA ASP A 215 12.09 19.52 10.60
C ASP A 215 12.05 18.67 9.33
N ILE A 216 12.96 17.70 9.18
CA ILE A 216 12.90 16.66 8.14
C ILE A 216 11.59 15.88 8.21
N GLY A 217 11.18 15.45 9.41
CA GLY A 217 9.91 14.73 9.59
C GLY A 217 8.69 15.60 9.27
N LYS A 218 8.72 16.89 9.63
CA LYS A 218 7.64 17.85 9.29
C LYS A 218 7.56 18.08 7.79
N GLN A 219 8.69 18.33 7.14
CA GLN A 219 8.79 18.58 5.70
C GLN A 219 8.36 17.35 4.90
N PHE A 220 8.77 16.15 5.32
CA PHE A 220 8.34 14.90 4.70
C PHE A 220 6.81 14.72 4.80
N CYS A 221 6.24 14.98 5.99
CA CYS A 221 4.80 14.95 6.20
C CYS A 221 4.08 15.99 5.31
N ALA A 222 4.62 17.22 5.22
CA ALA A 222 4.07 18.28 4.38
C ALA A 222 4.09 17.91 2.90
N GLY A 223 5.15 17.26 2.43
CA GLY A 223 5.26 16.67 1.08
C GLY A 223 4.15 15.67 0.80
N LEU A 224 3.96 14.69 1.70
CA LEU A 224 2.88 13.71 1.57
C LEU A 224 1.48 14.35 1.51
N LEU A 225 1.21 15.39 2.32
CA LEU A 225 -0.08 16.09 2.29
C LEU A 225 -0.28 16.84 0.97
N LYS A 226 0.72 17.60 0.53
CA LYS A 226 0.64 18.39 -0.71
C LYS A 226 0.43 17.52 -1.94
N HIS A 227 1.09 16.37 -1.99
CA HIS A 227 1.07 15.46 -3.13
C HIS A 227 0.06 14.31 -2.97
N ALA A 228 -0.74 14.29 -1.90
CA ALA A 228 -1.66 13.19 -1.59
C ALA A 228 -2.63 12.88 -2.74
N ARG A 229 -3.22 13.92 -3.37
CA ARG A 229 -4.20 13.74 -4.45
C ARG A 229 -3.57 13.06 -5.67
N GLU A 230 -2.39 13.50 -6.09
CA GLU A 230 -1.72 12.98 -7.28
C GLU A 230 -1.07 11.60 -7.08
N ILE A 231 -0.61 11.26 -5.87
CA ILE A 231 -0.09 9.91 -5.61
C ILE A 231 -1.20 8.89 -5.36
N THR A 232 -2.45 9.31 -5.15
CA THR A 232 -3.57 8.43 -4.80
C THR A 232 -3.81 7.35 -5.84
N LEU A 233 -3.70 7.64 -7.14
CA LEU A 233 -3.90 6.63 -8.18
C LEU A 233 -2.92 5.45 -8.03
N VAL A 234 -1.70 5.72 -7.58
CA VAL A 234 -0.65 4.70 -7.41
C VAL A 234 -0.80 3.97 -6.07
N THR A 235 -1.30 4.63 -5.03
CA THR A 235 -1.53 3.99 -3.71
C THR A 235 -2.87 3.25 -3.63
N ASN A 236 -3.83 3.60 -4.48
CA ASN A 236 -5.20 3.08 -4.56
C ASN A 236 -5.54 2.75 -6.02
N GLN A 237 -4.97 1.64 -6.49
CA GLN A 237 -4.84 1.35 -7.92
C GLN A 237 -6.11 0.84 -8.60
N TRP A 238 -7.17 0.50 -7.86
CA TRP A 238 -8.31 -0.21 -8.42
C TRP A 238 -9.59 0.59 -8.24
N VAL A 239 -10.58 0.39 -9.11
CA VAL A 239 -11.93 0.97 -8.90
C VAL A 239 -12.46 0.64 -7.50
N ASN A 240 -12.17 -0.56 -7.00
CA ASN A 240 -12.61 -1.01 -5.68
C ASN A 240 -11.93 -0.25 -4.52
N SER A 241 -10.71 0.28 -4.71
CA SER A 241 -9.99 1.08 -3.71
C SER A 241 -10.82 2.29 -3.25
N TYR A 242 -11.50 2.95 -4.18
CA TYR A 242 -12.33 4.12 -3.89
C TYR A 242 -13.65 3.79 -3.19
N LYS A 243 -14.01 2.50 -3.10
CA LYS A 243 -15.13 2.04 -2.25
C LYS A 243 -14.68 1.81 -0.80
N ARG A 244 -13.37 1.70 -0.55
CA ARG A 244 -12.77 1.75 0.79
C ARG A 244 -12.62 3.19 1.28
N LEU A 245 -12.16 4.11 0.43
CA LEU A 245 -11.98 5.54 0.75
C LEU A 245 -13.33 6.29 0.83
N VAL A 246 -14.17 5.86 1.77
CA VAL A 246 -15.46 6.50 2.09
C VAL A 246 -15.52 6.75 3.60
N PRO A 247 -16.26 7.78 4.04
CA PRO A 247 -16.34 8.09 5.47
C PRO A 247 -16.87 6.91 6.30
N SER A 248 -16.56 6.92 7.60
CA SER A 248 -17.13 6.02 8.63
C SER A 248 -16.57 4.60 8.75
N TYR A 249 -15.51 4.23 8.02
CA TYR A 249 -14.87 2.90 8.11
C TYR A 249 -13.37 2.97 8.43
N GLU A 250 -12.95 3.96 9.21
CA GLU A 250 -11.55 4.21 9.61
C GLU A 250 -10.54 4.44 8.45
N ALA A 251 -11.01 4.44 7.21
CA ALA A 251 -10.25 4.79 6.03
C ALA A 251 -10.21 6.31 5.83
N PRO A 252 -9.06 6.88 5.44
CA PRO A 252 -8.94 8.31 5.28
C PRO A 252 -9.65 8.80 4.02
N THR A 253 -10.38 9.92 4.14
CA THR A 253 -10.99 10.61 2.99
C THR A 253 -10.54 12.06 2.84
N TYR A 254 -9.98 12.63 3.91
CA TYR A 254 -9.53 14.01 3.96
C TYR A 254 -8.02 14.09 4.06
N ILE A 255 -7.44 15.12 3.45
CA ILE A 255 -6.00 15.39 3.47
C ILE A 255 -5.70 16.17 4.74
N SER A 256 -5.45 15.41 5.80
CA SER A 256 -5.15 15.93 7.12
C SER A 256 -4.18 15.01 7.84
N TRP A 257 -3.62 15.51 8.94
CA TRP A 257 -2.75 14.73 9.81
C TRP A 257 -3.10 14.94 11.27
N ALA A 258 -2.82 13.94 12.10
CA ALA A 258 -2.95 14.03 13.55
C ALA A 258 -1.93 13.16 14.30
N GLU A 259 -1.63 13.51 15.54
CA GLU A 259 -0.79 12.68 16.43
C GLU A 259 -1.58 11.55 17.11
N VAL A 260 -2.90 11.73 17.24
CA VAL A 260 -3.81 10.77 17.87
C VAL A 260 -4.79 10.28 16.81
N ASN A 261 -5.12 8.99 16.85
CA ASN A 261 -5.95 8.33 15.84
C ASN A 261 -7.34 9.00 15.70
N ARG A 262 -7.62 9.58 14.52
CA ARG A 262 -8.86 10.32 14.20
C ARG A 262 -9.33 10.10 12.73
N SER A 263 -9.00 8.96 12.13
CA SER A 263 -9.23 8.62 10.71
C SER A 263 -8.49 9.50 9.69
N ASP A 264 -7.54 10.33 10.12
CA ASP A 264 -6.75 11.20 9.24
C ASP A 264 -5.87 10.41 8.27
N LEU A 265 -5.55 11.02 7.13
CA LEU A 265 -4.66 10.46 6.10
C LEU A 265 -3.28 10.11 6.66
N ILE A 266 -2.71 11.03 7.43
CA ILE A 266 -1.43 10.83 8.11
C ILE A 266 -1.65 10.75 9.61
N ARG A 267 -1.13 9.68 10.21
CA ARG A 267 -0.97 9.59 11.65
C ARG A 267 0.51 9.69 12.00
N ILE A 268 0.82 10.42 13.06
CA ILE A 268 2.17 10.48 13.63
C ILE A 268 2.11 9.82 15.01
N PRO A 269 2.41 8.52 15.12
CA PRO A 269 2.27 7.78 16.37
C PRO A 269 3.04 8.42 17.52
N SER A 270 2.46 8.35 18.73
CA SER A 270 3.10 8.85 19.94
C SER A 270 4.47 8.23 20.15
N TYR A 271 5.46 9.08 20.43
CA TYR A 271 6.83 8.65 20.65
C TYR A 271 6.99 8.01 22.03
N LYS A 272 7.65 6.84 22.07
CA LYS A 272 8.01 6.16 23.32
C LYS A 272 9.48 6.45 23.63
N LYS A 273 9.76 7.05 24.80
CA LYS A 273 11.11 7.55 25.16
C LYS A 273 12.17 6.45 25.22
N ASP A 274 11.78 5.22 25.50
CA ASP A 274 12.61 4.00 25.52
C ASP A 274 12.95 3.46 24.13
N ARG A 275 12.34 4.00 23.05
CA ARG A 275 12.51 3.51 21.67
C ARG A 275 12.80 4.67 20.71
N PRO A 276 14.02 5.26 20.71
CA PRO A 276 14.36 6.40 19.85
C PRO A 276 14.13 6.14 18.36
N ASN A 277 14.34 4.90 17.91
CA ASN A 277 14.18 4.54 16.50
C ASN A 277 12.71 4.38 16.06
N SER A 278 11.74 4.48 16.97
CA SER A 278 10.32 4.25 16.64
C SER A 278 9.57 5.48 16.14
N ARG A 279 10.24 6.64 16.00
CA ARG A 279 9.60 7.85 15.47
C ARG A 279 9.36 7.69 13.98
N ARG A 280 8.09 7.78 13.57
CA ARG A 280 7.66 7.43 12.21
C ARG A 280 6.40 8.20 11.82
N ILE A 281 6.10 8.16 10.53
CA ILE A 281 4.88 8.67 9.92
C ILE A 281 4.11 7.45 9.41
N GLU A 282 2.80 7.43 9.62
CA GLU A 282 1.89 6.39 9.15
C GLU A 282 0.99 6.99 8.06
N TYR A 283 1.14 6.54 6.82
CA TYR A 283 0.31 6.96 5.69
C TYR A 283 -0.76 5.91 5.44
N ARG A 284 -2.03 6.25 5.65
CA ARG A 284 -3.15 5.28 5.76
C ARG A 284 -3.96 5.07 4.49
N ALA A 285 -3.71 5.89 3.46
CA ALA A 285 -4.41 5.78 2.19
C ALA A 285 -4.15 4.47 1.43
N PRO A 286 -2.93 3.90 1.37
CA PRO A 286 -2.69 2.73 0.54
C PRO A 286 -3.57 1.54 0.94
N ASP A 287 -3.91 0.72 -0.04
CA ASP A 287 -4.60 -0.55 0.16
C ASP A 287 -3.69 -1.71 -0.28
N PRO A 288 -3.94 -2.95 0.17
CA PRO A 288 -3.02 -4.05 -0.09
C PRO A 288 -3.17 -4.64 -1.50
N ALA A 289 -4.02 -4.08 -2.36
CA ALA A 289 -4.10 -4.45 -3.76
C ALA A 289 -3.13 -3.66 -4.65
N CYS A 290 -2.47 -2.61 -4.12
CA CYS A 290 -1.46 -1.86 -4.86
C CYS A 290 -0.18 -2.66 -5.12
N ASN A 291 0.56 -2.24 -6.16
CA ASN A 291 1.95 -2.65 -6.40
C ASN A 291 2.87 -1.96 -5.37
N PRO A 292 3.49 -2.70 -4.42
CA PRO A 292 4.25 -2.09 -3.32
C PRO A 292 5.48 -1.31 -3.79
N TYR A 293 6.12 -1.72 -4.91
CA TYR A 293 7.29 -1.02 -5.42
C TYR A 293 6.94 0.38 -5.92
N LEU A 294 5.85 0.50 -6.69
CA LEU A 294 5.37 1.80 -7.17
C LEU A 294 4.86 2.67 -6.02
N THR A 295 4.11 2.07 -5.09
CA THR A 295 3.56 2.75 -3.92
C THR A 295 4.65 3.34 -3.03
N PHE A 296 5.68 2.56 -2.68
CA PHE A 296 6.80 3.07 -1.89
C PHE A 296 7.60 4.13 -2.64
N SER A 297 7.71 4.02 -3.97
CA SER A 297 8.38 5.01 -4.80
C SER A 297 7.70 6.38 -4.74
N VAL A 298 6.38 6.44 -4.94
CA VAL A 298 5.64 7.73 -4.94
C VAL A 298 5.52 8.33 -3.55
N ILE A 299 5.40 7.50 -2.50
CA ILE A 299 5.42 7.96 -1.11
C ILE A 299 6.78 8.59 -0.77
N LEU A 300 7.87 7.90 -1.13
CA LEU A 300 9.22 8.42 -0.92
C LEU A 300 9.44 9.72 -1.70
N ALA A 301 9.09 9.75 -2.98
CA ALA A 301 9.26 10.93 -3.82
C ALA A 301 8.48 12.14 -3.29
N ALA A 302 7.21 11.96 -2.91
CA ALA A 302 6.41 13.02 -2.31
C ALA A 302 7.02 13.56 -1.02
N GLY A 303 7.53 12.68 -0.15
CA GLY A 303 8.20 13.09 1.08
C GLY A 303 9.55 13.78 0.86
N LEU A 304 10.35 13.31 -0.10
CA LEU A 304 11.61 13.96 -0.47
C LEU A 304 11.39 15.34 -1.11
N GLU A 305 10.37 15.49 -1.94
CA GLU A 305 10.00 16.78 -2.53
C GLU A 305 9.68 17.81 -1.43
N GLY A 306 9.03 17.36 -0.36
CA GLY A 306 8.77 18.19 0.81
C GLY A 306 10.04 18.61 1.56
N ILE A 307 11.02 17.73 1.68
CA ILE A 307 12.33 18.04 2.29
C ILE A 307 13.12 19.02 1.41
N GLN A 308 13.23 18.74 0.11
CA GLN A 308 14.05 19.52 -0.82
C GLN A 308 13.53 20.95 -1.01
N ASN A 309 12.21 21.14 -0.96
CA ASN A 309 11.57 22.45 -1.09
C ASN A 309 11.14 23.05 0.26
N GLU A 310 11.56 22.46 1.38
CA GLU A 310 11.30 22.92 2.74
C GLU A 310 9.81 23.23 3.03
N TYR A 311 8.91 22.34 2.60
CA TYR A 311 7.48 22.57 2.78
C TYR A 311 7.10 22.71 4.25
N ILE A 312 6.17 23.65 4.50
CA ILE A 312 5.64 23.93 5.83
C ILE A 312 4.51 22.94 6.11
N LEU A 313 4.63 22.18 7.19
CA LEU A 313 3.57 21.31 7.68
C LEU A 313 2.41 22.17 8.20
N PRO A 314 1.20 22.11 7.61
CA PRO A 314 0.04 22.82 8.12
C PRO A 314 -0.31 22.37 9.54
N GLU A 315 -1.00 23.22 10.29
CA GLU A 315 -1.47 22.85 11.63
C GLU A 315 -2.48 21.70 11.55
N SER A 316 -2.38 20.77 12.51
CA SER A 316 -3.34 19.67 12.63
C SER A 316 -4.70 20.18 13.10
N PRO A 317 -5.83 19.75 12.50
CA PRO A 317 -7.15 20.15 12.95
C PRO A 317 -7.42 19.79 14.42
N HIS A 318 -7.95 20.74 15.19
CA HIS A 318 -8.24 20.53 16.62
C HIS A 318 -9.35 19.50 16.87
N ILE A 319 -10.30 19.37 15.94
CA ILE A 319 -11.38 18.38 15.94
C ILE A 319 -11.16 17.35 14.83
N SER A 320 -11.71 16.15 15.01
CA SER A 320 -11.68 15.13 13.93
C SER A 320 -12.37 15.69 12.68
N VAL A 321 -11.73 15.52 11.54
CA VAL A 321 -12.20 16.06 10.26
C VAL A 321 -13.53 15.42 9.83
N ASP A 322 -13.77 14.17 10.22
CA ASP A 322 -15.03 13.47 10.01
C ASP A 322 -16.22 14.17 10.69
N LEU A 323 -15.97 14.87 11.81
CA LEU A 323 -16.98 15.61 12.56
C LEU A 323 -17.17 17.05 12.06
N MET A 324 -16.27 17.54 11.18
CA MET A 324 -16.39 18.88 10.60
C MET A 324 -17.50 18.92 9.56
N THR A 325 -18.24 20.03 9.52
CA THR A 325 -19.13 20.34 8.39
C THR A 325 -18.33 20.68 7.14
N ASN A 326 -18.95 20.57 5.96
CA ASN A 326 -18.33 20.94 4.69
C ASN A 326 -17.79 22.38 4.68
N ASN A 327 -18.47 23.32 5.34
CA ASN A 327 -18.02 24.71 5.43
C ASN A 327 -16.76 24.84 6.30
N GLN A 328 -16.74 24.21 7.47
CA GLN A 328 -15.57 24.21 8.35
C GLN A 328 -14.34 23.60 7.68
N ARG A 329 -14.52 22.53 6.88
CA ARG A 329 -13.40 21.92 6.13
C ARG A 329 -12.85 22.87 5.07
N LYS A 330 -13.72 23.56 4.33
CA LYS A 330 -13.31 24.57 3.35
C LYS A 330 -12.58 25.74 4.00
N GLU A 331 -13.07 26.23 5.13
CA GLU A 331 -12.42 27.31 5.89
C GLU A 331 -11.05 26.90 6.42
N ALA A 332 -10.88 25.62 6.79
CA ALA A 332 -9.60 25.05 7.21
C ALA A 332 -8.67 24.66 6.05
N GLY A 333 -9.09 24.84 4.80
CA GLY A 333 -8.31 24.45 3.62
C GLY A 333 -8.11 22.93 3.48
N ILE A 334 -8.99 22.13 4.07
CA ILE A 334 -8.88 20.67 4.04
C ILE A 334 -9.51 20.14 2.75
N GLU A 335 -8.66 19.64 1.87
CA GLU A 335 -9.06 18.95 0.65
C GLU A 335 -9.40 17.48 0.92
N THR A 336 -10.07 16.84 -0.05
CA THR A 336 -10.35 15.40 -0.02
C THR A 336 -9.37 14.63 -0.89
N LEU A 337 -9.23 13.34 -0.65
CA LEU A 337 -8.66 12.43 -1.65
C LEU A 337 -9.59 12.34 -2.86
N PRO A 338 -9.09 11.88 -4.03
CA PRO A 338 -9.92 11.53 -5.16
C PRO A 338 -11.01 10.53 -4.77
N THR A 339 -12.24 10.78 -5.23
CA THR A 339 -13.45 10.04 -4.84
C THR A 339 -13.72 8.80 -5.69
N ASN A 340 -13.05 8.69 -6.84
CA ASN A 340 -13.16 7.58 -7.77
C ASN A 340 -11.88 7.47 -8.62
N LEU A 341 -11.75 6.33 -9.31
CA LEU A 341 -10.57 6.05 -10.14
C LEU A 341 -10.38 7.08 -11.26
N TRP A 342 -11.45 7.56 -11.90
CA TRP A 342 -11.33 8.55 -12.97
C TRP A 342 -10.80 9.90 -12.49
N GLU A 343 -11.29 10.41 -11.36
CA GLU A 343 -10.76 11.62 -10.76
C GLU A 343 -9.26 11.47 -10.45
N ALA A 344 -8.86 10.31 -9.90
CA ALA A 344 -7.46 10.03 -9.62
C ALA A 344 -6.60 9.94 -10.90
N ILE A 345 -7.12 9.36 -11.98
CA ILE A 345 -6.47 9.34 -13.31
C ILE A 345 -6.21 10.77 -13.78
N GLN A 346 -7.24 11.61 -13.80
CA GLN A 346 -7.13 12.98 -14.33
C GLN A 346 -6.12 13.82 -13.55
N ILE A 347 -6.04 13.66 -12.23
CA ILE A 347 -5.08 14.37 -11.40
C ILE A 347 -3.67 13.85 -11.65
N THR A 348 -3.49 12.52 -11.64
CA THR A 348 -2.17 11.89 -11.77
C THR A 348 -1.57 12.10 -13.15
N GLU A 349 -2.39 12.10 -14.22
CA GLU A 349 -1.95 12.34 -15.60
C GLU A 349 -1.21 13.69 -15.77
N ASN A 350 -1.62 14.69 -14.98
CA ASN A 350 -1.03 16.03 -14.95
C ASN A 350 0.08 16.18 -13.89
N SER A 351 0.47 15.11 -13.19
CA SER A 351 1.47 15.15 -12.13
C SER A 351 2.89 15.02 -12.67
N GLU A 352 3.70 16.07 -12.51
CA GLU A 352 5.13 16.00 -12.78
C GLU A 352 5.86 15.11 -11.77
N LEU A 353 5.47 15.14 -10.49
CA LEU A 353 6.06 14.32 -9.43
C LEU A 353 5.93 12.82 -9.78
N VAL A 354 4.71 12.36 -10.06
CA VAL A 354 4.45 10.94 -10.34
C VAL A 354 5.10 10.53 -11.65
N ARG A 355 5.04 11.37 -12.69
CA ARG A 355 5.74 11.13 -13.97
C ARG A 355 7.25 10.94 -13.78
N ASN A 356 7.90 11.86 -13.06
CA ASN A 356 9.33 11.79 -12.78
C ASN A 356 9.72 10.64 -11.85
N THR A 357 8.79 10.21 -11.00
CA THR A 357 8.99 9.10 -10.06
C THR A 357 8.94 7.76 -10.78
N LEU A 358 7.91 7.53 -11.61
CA LEU A 358 7.73 6.27 -12.31
C LEU A 358 8.61 6.16 -13.57
N GLY A 359 9.00 7.29 -14.16
CA GLY A 359 9.62 7.33 -15.47
C GLY A 359 8.58 7.27 -16.59
N GLU A 360 8.93 7.82 -17.75
CA GLU A 360 7.98 8.08 -18.84
C GLU A 360 7.28 6.80 -19.33
N THR A 361 8.04 5.72 -19.53
CA THR A 361 7.51 4.43 -19.99
C THR A 361 6.50 3.84 -19.01
N ALA A 362 6.88 3.70 -17.73
CA ALA A 362 5.99 3.11 -16.72
C ALA A 362 4.77 4.00 -16.46
N PHE A 363 4.94 5.32 -16.43
CA PHE A 363 3.86 6.27 -16.20
C PHE A 363 2.79 6.18 -17.29
N ASN A 364 3.19 6.24 -18.57
CA ASN A 364 2.24 6.23 -19.68
C ASN A 364 1.46 4.91 -19.75
N VAL A 365 2.15 3.76 -19.59
CA VAL A 365 1.48 2.45 -19.55
C VAL A 365 0.53 2.34 -18.35
N PHE A 366 0.94 2.84 -17.19
CA PHE A 366 0.11 2.83 -15.99
C PHE A 366 -1.18 3.64 -16.16
N ILE A 367 -1.09 4.88 -16.67
CA ILE A 367 -2.27 5.72 -16.92
C ILE A 367 -3.22 5.07 -17.93
N GLU A 368 -2.70 4.60 -19.07
CA GLU A 368 -3.51 3.95 -20.10
C GLU A 368 -4.21 2.68 -19.58
N ASN A 369 -3.51 1.85 -18.81
CA ASN A 369 -4.12 0.69 -18.15
C ASN A 369 -5.29 1.06 -17.25
N LYS A 370 -5.16 2.15 -16.49
CA LYS A 370 -6.20 2.60 -15.56
C LYS A 370 -7.39 3.21 -16.29
N LYS A 371 -7.18 3.89 -17.42
CA LYS A 371 -8.27 4.35 -18.30
C LYS A 371 -9.07 3.18 -18.86
N ILE A 372 -8.39 2.14 -19.36
CA ILE A 372 -9.06 0.92 -19.88
C ILE A 372 -9.89 0.23 -18.78
N GLU A 373 -9.34 0.11 -17.57
CA GLU A 373 -10.07 -0.44 -16.41
C GLU A 373 -11.32 0.40 -16.09
N TRP A 374 -11.19 1.72 -16.07
CA TRP A 374 -12.30 2.63 -15.80
C TRP A 374 -13.39 2.54 -16.88
N GLU A 375 -13.01 2.54 -18.17
CA GLU A 375 -13.95 2.39 -19.28
C GLU A 375 -14.72 1.08 -19.18
N SER A 376 -14.02 -0.03 -18.88
CA SER A 376 -14.64 -1.33 -18.67
C SER A 376 -15.62 -1.32 -17.49
N TYR A 377 -15.25 -0.73 -16.35
CA TYR A 377 -16.12 -0.63 -15.18
C TYR A 377 -17.33 0.27 -15.41
N SER A 378 -17.12 1.46 -15.98
CA SER A 378 -18.18 2.48 -16.16
C SER A 378 -19.24 2.06 -17.18
N ALA A 379 -18.91 1.12 -18.07
CA ALA A 379 -19.86 0.51 -19.01
C ALA A 379 -20.72 -0.62 -18.40
N GLN A 380 -20.41 -1.10 -17.18
CA GLN A 380 -21.19 -2.16 -16.54
C GLN A 380 -22.51 -1.61 -15.97
N ILE A 381 -23.56 -2.43 -16.03
CA ILE A 381 -24.83 -2.16 -15.36
C ILE A 381 -24.86 -2.99 -14.08
N SER A 382 -24.82 -2.32 -12.93
CA SER A 382 -24.78 -2.99 -11.62
C SER A 382 -26.16 -3.45 -11.16
N ASP A 383 -26.19 -4.44 -10.28
CA ASP A 383 -27.42 -4.85 -9.61
C ASP A 383 -28.09 -3.72 -8.81
N PHE A 384 -27.30 -2.75 -8.33
CA PHE A 384 -27.85 -1.56 -7.69
C PHE A 384 -28.71 -0.76 -8.67
N GLU A 385 -28.20 -0.50 -9.88
CA GLU A 385 -28.93 0.23 -10.92
C GLU A 385 -30.19 -0.52 -11.35
N ILE A 386 -30.08 -1.85 -11.56
CA ILE A 386 -31.24 -2.68 -11.90
C ILE A 386 -32.29 -2.62 -10.80
N ARG A 387 -31.93 -2.85 -9.53
CA ARG A 387 -32.89 -2.82 -8.41
C ARG A 387 -33.51 -1.44 -8.19
N LYS A 388 -32.74 -0.36 -8.41
CA LYS A 388 -33.17 1.01 -8.09
C LYS A 388 -33.97 1.65 -9.22
N TYR A 389 -33.54 1.47 -10.46
CA TYR A 389 -34.04 2.25 -11.60
C TYR A 389 -34.99 1.45 -12.50
N LEU A 390 -34.78 0.15 -12.73
CA LEU A 390 -35.65 -0.65 -13.61
C LEU A 390 -37.15 -0.61 -13.20
N PRO A 391 -37.52 -0.60 -11.90
CA PRO A 391 -38.93 -0.52 -11.52
C PRO A 391 -39.53 0.89 -11.57
N SER A 392 -38.73 1.94 -11.77
CA SER A 392 -39.12 3.34 -11.50
C SER A 392 -38.90 4.31 -12.67
N LEU A 393 -37.91 4.07 -13.53
CA LEU A 393 -37.70 4.78 -14.80
C LEU A 393 -38.26 3.93 -15.93
#